data_AF-A0A6L6X9Y7-F1
#
_entry.id   AF-A0A6L6X9Y7-F1
#
_cell.length_a   1.000
_cell.length_b   1.000
_cell.length_c   1.000
_cell.angle_alpha   90.00
_cell.angle_beta   90.00
_cell.angle_gamma   90.00
#
_symmetry.space_group_name_H-M   'P 1'
#
loop_
_entity.id
_entity.type
_entity.pdbx_description
1 polymer ?
#
loop_
_entity_poly.entity_id
_entity_poly.type
_entity_poly.pdbx_seq_one_letter_code
_entity_poly.pdbx_strand_id
1 'polypeptide(L)'
;MTHPHPTHGQHTPHLFNEIRSLLAPLREMRQRHQDELDAHRDQDGEVITDQYAEYEDTRRDTAIEASDTLDALVQQLERLVADPPQRAFTLALQSPGHAAGERPWLFVVNGTTLDNAYQQLSRLPAFHAWLNDVRTPGDRNAIEGELVAHASHPGIPAPGSYNDLRPHQSAPGGAPAPAVRAPRPAARRPRGPR
;
A
#
# COMPACT_ATOMS: atom_id res chain seq x y z
N MET A 1 -26.02 3.97 24.24
CA MET A 1 -25.13 2.84 23.95
C MET A 1 -24.11 3.31 22.93
N THR A 2 -22.90 3.60 23.40
CA THR A 2 -21.77 4.10 22.61
C THR A 2 -21.01 2.91 22.05
N HIS A 3 -21.06 2.71 20.74
CA HIS A 3 -20.21 1.72 20.06
C HIS A 3 -18.81 2.32 19.82
N PRO A 4 -17.73 1.58 20.09
CA PRO A 4 -16.38 2.05 19.84
C PRO A 4 -16.05 2.06 18.33
N HIS A 5 -15.29 3.07 17.93
CA HIS A 5 -14.66 3.22 16.62
C HIS A 5 -13.79 2.01 16.25
N PRO A 6 -13.79 1.57 14.97
CA PRO A 6 -12.70 0.77 14.44
C PRO A 6 -11.48 1.67 14.20
N THR A 7 -10.37 1.26 14.78
CA THR A 7 -9.05 1.88 14.77
C THR A 7 -8.44 1.91 13.37
N HIS A 8 -8.57 3.04 12.67
CA HIS A 8 -7.57 3.48 11.69
C HIS A 8 -6.28 3.86 12.43
N GLY A 9 -5.36 2.92 12.67
CA GLY A 9 -4.15 3.25 13.46
C GLY A 9 -2.98 2.28 13.44
N GLN A 10 -2.98 1.21 12.63
CA GLN A 10 -1.90 0.22 12.66
C GLN A 10 -0.75 0.49 11.67
N HIS A 11 -0.91 1.39 10.70
CA HIS A 11 0.16 1.72 9.74
C HIS A 11 1.12 2.81 10.24
N THR A 12 0.67 3.70 11.12
CA THR A 12 1.45 4.82 11.65
C THR A 12 2.61 4.42 12.56
N PRO A 13 2.49 3.45 13.49
CA PRO A 13 3.56 3.11 14.43
C PRO A 13 4.82 2.59 13.74
N HIS A 14 4.66 1.83 12.64
CA HIS A 14 5.76 1.27 11.88
C HIS A 14 6.55 2.36 11.15
N LEU A 15 5.86 3.28 10.49
CA LEU A 15 6.49 4.42 9.81
C LEU A 15 7.25 5.30 10.79
N PHE A 16 6.68 5.59 11.98
CA PHE A 16 7.38 6.35 13.01
C PHE A 16 8.61 5.62 13.56
N ASN A 17 8.58 4.29 13.67
CA ASN A 17 9.75 3.51 14.08
C ASN A 17 10.85 3.51 13.01
N GLU A 18 10.49 3.43 11.73
CA GLU A 18 11.44 3.55 10.61
C GLU A 18 12.03 4.96 10.51
N ILE A 19 11.24 6.01 10.66
CA ILE A 19 11.76 7.37 10.71
C ILE A 19 12.70 7.55 11.90
N ARG A 20 12.38 6.96 13.07
CA ARG A 20 13.28 7.00 14.24
C ARG A 20 14.58 6.23 14.01
N SER A 21 14.55 5.10 13.32
CA SER A 21 15.77 4.35 13.01
C SER A 21 16.69 5.11 12.05
N LEU A 22 16.13 5.94 11.16
CA LEU A 22 16.90 6.85 10.29
C LEU A 22 17.52 8.03 11.04
N LEU A 23 16.91 8.50 12.13
CA LEU A 23 17.41 9.66 12.90
C LEU A 23 18.60 9.33 13.81
N ALA A 24 18.71 8.10 14.31
CA ALA A 24 19.79 7.75 15.24
C ALA A 24 21.20 7.87 14.61
N PRO A 25 21.47 7.30 13.42
CA PRO A 25 22.76 7.44 12.75
C PRO A 25 23.12 8.89 12.43
N LEU A 26 22.13 9.72 12.02
CA LEU A 26 22.37 11.14 11.74
C LEU A 26 22.80 11.93 12.98
N ARG A 27 22.22 11.61 14.15
CA ARG A 27 22.59 12.27 15.40
C ARG A 27 23.99 11.89 15.85
N GLU A 28 24.34 10.62 15.68
CA GLU A 28 25.68 10.10 15.97
C GLU A 28 26.73 10.74 15.06
N MET A 29 26.47 10.79 13.74
CA MET A 29 27.34 11.48 12.78
C MET A 29 27.52 12.95 13.15
N ARG A 30 26.43 13.68 13.42
CA ARG A 30 26.51 15.10 13.81
C ARG A 30 27.32 15.29 15.07
N GLN A 31 27.16 14.42 16.07
CA GLN A 31 27.93 14.52 17.32
C GLN A 31 29.41 14.31 17.04
N ARG A 32 29.77 13.27 16.29
CA ARG A 32 31.16 13.00 15.91
C ARG A 32 31.78 14.14 15.13
N HIS A 33 31.09 14.68 14.12
CA HIS A 33 31.57 15.84 13.35
C HIS A 33 31.80 17.06 14.24
N GLN A 34 30.92 17.28 15.21
CA GLN A 34 31.09 18.36 16.18
C GLN A 34 32.32 18.13 17.06
N ASP A 35 32.50 16.91 17.60
CA ASP A 35 33.64 16.55 18.43
C ASP A 35 34.97 16.69 17.66
N GLU A 36 35.00 16.29 16.39
CA GLU A 36 36.15 16.42 15.48
C GLU A 36 36.49 17.91 15.22
N LEU A 37 35.49 18.77 15.01
CA LEU A 37 35.71 20.20 14.80
C LEU A 37 36.08 20.94 16.10
N ASP A 38 35.52 20.53 17.23
CA ASP A 38 35.78 21.15 18.53
C ASP A 38 37.19 20.85 19.05
N ALA A 39 37.84 19.78 18.56
CA ALA A 39 39.26 19.53 18.82
C ALA A 39 40.18 20.66 18.32
N HIS A 40 39.70 21.47 17.37
CA HIS A 40 40.44 22.59 16.78
C HIS A 40 39.97 23.98 17.26
N ARG A 41 39.04 24.02 18.22
CA ARG A 41 38.51 25.26 18.79
C ARG A 41 39.02 25.48 20.21
N ASP A 42 39.13 26.74 20.59
CA ASP A 42 39.42 27.13 21.96
C ASP A 42 38.16 27.14 22.84
N GLN A 43 38.32 27.58 24.10
CA GLN A 43 37.23 27.64 25.07
C GLN A 43 36.12 28.64 24.71
N ASP A 44 36.42 29.60 23.84
CA ASP A 44 35.47 30.60 23.34
C ASP A 44 34.77 30.11 22.06
N GLY A 45 35.15 28.94 21.54
CA GLY A 45 34.63 28.35 20.31
C GLY A 45 35.30 28.90 19.04
N GLU A 46 36.37 29.67 19.18
CA GLU A 46 37.14 30.22 18.08
C GLU A 46 38.17 29.20 17.59
N VAL A 47 38.44 29.18 16.28
CA VAL A 47 39.42 28.26 15.71
C VAL A 47 40.82 28.68 16.16
N ILE A 48 41.58 27.73 16.72
CA ILE A 48 42.97 27.96 17.13
C ILE A 48 43.77 28.33 15.89
N THR A 49 44.39 29.51 15.89
CA THR A 49 45.06 30.09 14.70
C THR A 49 46.06 29.11 14.06
N ASP A 50 46.85 28.42 14.90
CA ASP A 50 47.88 27.47 14.44
C ASP A 50 47.30 26.18 13.85
N GLN A 51 46.02 25.90 14.09
CA GLN A 51 45.31 24.71 13.62
C GLN A 51 44.31 25.01 12.50
N TYR A 52 44.27 26.25 11.99
CA TYR A 52 43.27 26.66 11.00
C TYR A 52 43.28 25.78 9.74
N ALA A 53 44.46 25.38 9.27
CA ALA A 53 44.58 24.51 8.09
C ALA A 53 43.97 23.12 8.34
N GLU A 54 44.28 22.51 9.49
CA GLU A 54 43.73 21.21 9.89
C GLU A 54 42.22 21.29 10.13
N TYR A 55 41.74 22.39 10.73
CA TYR A 55 40.32 22.67 10.89
C TYR A 55 39.59 22.72 9.54
N GLU A 56 40.13 23.43 8.54
CA GLU A 56 39.48 23.51 7.22
C GLU A 56 39.47 22.16 6.48
N ASP A 57 40.49 21.32 6.66
CA ASP A 57 40.51 19.96 6.13
C ASP A 57 39.44 19.09 6.81
N THR A 58 39.40 19.07 8.15
CA THR A 58 38.35 18.38 8.92
C THR A 58 36.95 18.90 8.55
N ARG A 59 36.78 20.21 8.37
CA ARG A 59 35.51 20.82 7.95
C ARG A 59 35.11 20.38 6.54
N ARG A 60 36.07 20.20 5.63
CA ARG A 60 35.81 19.70 4.28
C ARG A 60 35.40 18.22 4.32
N ASP A 61 36.13 17.39 5.06
CA ASP A 61 35.87 15.95 5.14
C ASP A 61 34.50 15.65 5.77
N THR A 62 34.18 16.32 6.88
CA THR A 62 32.87 16.21 7.55
C THR A 62 31.73 16.68 6.63
N ALA A 63 31.95 17.73 5.84
CA ALA A 63 30.96 18.20 4.87
C ALA A 63 30.72 17.22 3.70
N ILE A 64 31.77 16.57 3.20
CA ILE A 64 31.66 15.53 2.18
C ILE A 64 30.86 14.34 2.73
N GLU A 65 31.23 13.85 3.91
CA GLU A 65 30.52 12.74 4.55
C GLU A 65 29.05 13.08 4.82
N ALA A 66 28.76 14.30 5.26
CA ALA A 66 27.39 14.77 5.46
C ALA A 66 26.60 14.79 4.14
N SER A 67 27.22 15.19 3.03
CA SER A 67 26.61 15.17 1.70
C SER A 67 26.27 13.74 1.26
N ASP A 68 27.22 12.81 1.36
CA ASP A 68 27.02 11.40 0.99
C ASP A 68 25.92 10.75 1.85
N THR A 69 25.88 11.11 3.13
CA THR A 69 24.86 10.64 4.07
C THR A 69 23.48 11.20 3.74
N LEU A 70 23.38 12.46 3.31
CA LEU A 70 22.13 13.05 2.86
C LEU A 70 21.59 12.35 1.61
N ASP A 71 22.45 12.04 0.64
CA ASP A 71 22.05 11.29 -0.55
C ASP A 71 21.52 9.89 -0.20
N ALA A 72 22.21 9.18 0.71
CA ALA A 72 21.75 7.88 1.20
C ALA A 72 20.40 7.97 1.93
N LEU A 73 20.20 9.01 2.75
CA LEU A 73 18.96 9.26 3.47
C LEU A 73 17.80 9.54 2.50
N VAL A 74 18.03 10.37 1.47
CA VAL A 74 17.03 10.64 0.44
C VAL A 74 16.60 9.33 -0.23
N GLN A 75 17.55 8.47 -0.64
CA GLN A 75 17.23 7.18 -1.24
C GLN A 75 16.48 6.23 -0.28
N GLN A 76 16.75 6.30 1.02
CA GLN A 76 16.04 5.50 2.03
C GLN A 76 14.62 6.01 2.24
N LEU A 77 14.44 7.32 2.35
CA LEU A 77 13.13 7.94 2.46
C LEU A 77 12.30 7.68 1.20
N GLU A 78 12.89 7.82 0.02
CA GLU A 78 12.27 7.48 -1.26
C GLU A 78 11.80 6.02 -1.29
N ARG A 79 12.60 5.07 -0.78
CA ARG A 79 12.18 3.66 -0.64
C ARG A 79 11.04 3.47 0.36
N LEU A 80 11.05 4.24 1.45
CA LEU A 80 10.03 4.17 2.50
C LEU A 80 8.69 4.75 2.04
N VAL A 81 8.72 5.76 1.16
CA VAL A 81 7.53 6.39 0.58
C VAL A 81 7.17 5.87 -0.81
N ALA A 82 8.06 5.10 -1.45
CA ALA A 82 7.75 4.42 -2.70
C ALA A 82 6.51 3.54 -2.48
N ASP A 83 5.62 3.54 -3.47
CA ASP A 83 4.32 2.87 -3.40
C ASP A 83 4.49 1.49 -2.75
N PRO A 84 3.72 1.18 -1.68
CA PRO A 84 3.80 -0.11 -1.02
C PRO A 84 3.70 -1.20 -2.10
N PRO A 85 4.49 -2.28 -2.01
CA PRO A 85 4.45 -3.33 -3.01
C PRO A 85 2.99 -3.77 -3.16
N GLN A 86 2.45 -3.67 -4.38
CA GLN A 86 1.06 -4.07 -4.61
C GLN A 86 0.96 -5.57 -4.29
N ARG A 87 0.06 -5.92 -3.39
CA ARG A 87 -0.17 -7.32 -2.99
C ARG A 87 -1.54 -7.74 -3.46
N ALA A 88 -1.73 -9.04 -3.63
CA ALA A 88 -3.05 -9.59 -3.85
C ALA A 88 -3.97 -9.16 -2.69
N PHE A 89 -5.16 -8.71 -3.05
CA PHE A 89 -6.20 -8.24 -2.15
C PHE A 89 -7.51 -8.87 -2.61
N THR A 90 -8.23 -9.47 -1.68
CA THR A 90 -9.53 -10.06 -1.94
C THR A 90 -10.61 -9.08 -1.51
N LEU A 91 -11.45 -8.69 -2.46
CA LEU A 91 -12.57 -7.78 -2.29
C LEU A 91 -13.87 -8.58 -2.34
N ALA A 92 -14.69 -8.42 -1.31
CA ALA A 92 -16.02 -8.99 -1.24
C ALA A 92 -17.05 -7.93 -1.62
N LEU A 93 -17.81 -8.17 -2.69
CA LEU A 93 -18.83 -7.25 -3.18
C LEU A 93 -20.23 -7.87 -3.11
N GLN A 94 -21.15 -7.11 -2.53
CA GLN A 94 -22.58 -7.39 -2.58
C GLN A 94 -23.16 -6.69 -3.80
N SER A 95 -23.01 -7.35 -4.95
CA SER A 95 -23.37 -6.82 -6.28
C SER A 95 -24.79 -7.21 -6.71
N PRO A 96 -25.32 -6.58 -7.77
CA PRO A 96 -26.61 -6.95 -8.37
C PRO A 96 -26.65 -8.42 -8.80
N GLY A 97 -27.84 -9.04 -8.73
CA GLY A 97 -28.04 -10.45 -9.09
C GLY A 97 -27.82 -11.45 -7.95
N HIS A 98 -27.49 -10.96 -6.75
CA HIS A 98 -27.31 -11.75 -5.55
C HIS A 98 -28.61 -11.80 -4.72
N ALA A 99 -29.11 -13.00 -4.40
CA ALA A 99 -30.31 -13.11 -3.56
C ALA A 99 -29.99 -12.72 -2.10
N ALA A 100 -31.01 -12.28 -1.35
CA ALA A 100 -30.84 -11.97 0.06
C ALA A 100 -30.32 -13.21 0.83
N GLY A 101 -29.16 -13.08 1.46
CA GLY A 101 -28.52 -14.15 2.25
C GLY A 101 -27.53 -15.06 1.49
N GLU A 102 -27.25 -14.81 0.21
CA GLU A 102 -26.17 -15.50 -0.50
C GLU A 102 -24.76 -15.02 -0.04
N ARG A 103 -23.69 -15.63 -0.55
CA ARG A 103 -22.30 -15.24 -0.22
C ARG A 103 -21.79 -14.18 -1.19
N PRO A 104 -21.10 -13.12 -0.71
CA PRO A 104 -20.64 -12.02 -1.55
C PRO A 104 -19.71 -12.53 -2.66
N TRP A 105 -19.70 -11.79 -3.77
CA TRP A 105 -18.78 -12.06 -4.87
C TRP A 105 -17.36 -11.72 -4.45
N LEU A 106 -16.42 -12.63 -4.71
CA LEU A 106 -15.02 -12.43 -4.38
C LEU A 106 -14.23 -12.07 -5.64
N PHE A 107 -13.50 -10.96 -5.57
CA PHE A 107 -12.58 -10.50 -6.60
C PHE A 107 -11.17 -10.40 -6.03
N VAL A 108 -10.18 -10.83 -6.80
CA VAL A 108 -8.78 -10.69 -6.42
C VAL A 108 -8.12 -9.69 -7.36
N VAL A 109 -7.58 -8.63 -6.78
CA VAL A 109 -6.82 -7.57 -7.47
C VAL A 109 -5.52 -7.29 -6.71
N ASN A 110 -4.57 -6.63 -7.35
CA ASN A 110 -3.39 -6.08 -6.72
C ASN A 110 -3.74 -4.70 -6.17
N GLY A 111 -3.40 -4.46 -4.90
CA GLY A 111 -3.60 -3.17 -4.25
C GLY A 111 -2.70 -3.01 -3.03
N THR A 112 -2.59 -1.77 -2.56
CA THR A 112 -1.77 -1.41 -1.40
C THR A 112 -2.59 -1.34 -0.11
N THR A 113 -3.88 -1.00 -0.23
CA THR A 113 -4.88 -0.92 0.85
C THR A 113 -6.22 -1.44 0.33
N LEU A 114 -7.21 -1.60 1.22
CA LEU A 114 -8.58 -1.95 0.83
C LEU A 114 -9.17 -0.93 -0.14
N ASP A 115 -9.03 0.37 0.15
CA ASP A 115 -9.56 1.45 -0.68
C ASP A 115 -8.84 1.50 -2.04
N ASN A 116 -7.51 1.35 -2.04
CA ASN A 116 -6.74 1.30 -3.27
C ASN A 116 -7.14 0.09 -4.13
N ALA A 117 -7.28 -1.09 -3.52
CA ALA A 117 -7.75 -2.29 -4.21
C ALA A 117 -9.14 -2.08 -4.81
N TYR A 118 -10.08 -1.50 -4.05
CA TYR A 118 -11.42 -1.20 -4.54
C TYR A 118 -11.40 -0.20 -5.71
N GLN A 119 -10.62 0.88 -5.60
CA GLN A 119 -10.44 1.84 -6.70
C GLN A 119 -9.83 1.19 -7.95
N GLN A 120 -8.86 0.29 -7.78
CA GLN A 120 -8.28 -0.46 -8.89
C GLN A 120 -9.32 -1.35 -9.55
N LEU A 121 -10.10 -2.10 -8.76
CA LEU A 121 -11.19 -2.94 -9.25
C LEU A 121 -12.24 -2.14 -10.04
N SER A 122 -12.73 -1.03 -9.48
CA SER A 122 -13.72 -0.16 -10.12
C SER A 122 -13.23 0.50 -11.42
N ARG A 123 -11.93 0.45 -11.73
CA ARG A 123 -11.38 0.97 -13.00
C ARG A 123 -11.18 -0.11 -14.06
N LEU A 124 -11.27 -1.40 -13.70
CA LEU A 124 -10.97 -2.49 -14.62
C LEU A 124 -12.11 -2.70 -15.63
N PRO A 125 -11.84 -2.70 -16.95
CA PRO A 125 -12.85 -3.02 -17.96
C PRO A 125 -13.48 -4.41 -17.76
N ALA A 126 -12.69 -5.39 -17.31
CA ALA A 126 -13.17 -6.74 -17.03
C ALA A 126 -14.21 -6.77 -15.89
N PHE A 127 -14.06 -5.90 -14.89
CA PHE A 127 -15.04 -5.76 -13.81
C PHE A 127 -16.35 -5.13 -14.31
N HIS A 128 -16.26 -4.11 -15.17
CA HIS A 128 -17.44 -3.51 -15.80
C HIS A 128 -18.18 -4.48 -16.73
N ALA A 129 -17.44 -5.28 -17.51
CA ALA A 129 -18.02 -6.32 -18.33
C ALA A 129 -18.78 -7.35 -17.48
N TRP A 130 -18.16 -7.80 -16.39
CA TRP A 130 -18.82 -8.67 -15.42
C TRP A 130 -20.08 -8.04 -14.81
N LEU A 131 -20.03 -6.76 -14.39
CA LEU A 131 -21.18 -6.04 -13.85
C LEU A 131 -22.35 -6.01 -14.85
N ASN A 132 -22.07 -5.82 -16.13
CA ASN A 132 -23.10 -5.82 -17.17
C ASN A 132 -23.72 -7.21 -17.39
N ASP A 133 -22.94 -8.27 -17.23
CA ASP A 133 -23.42 -9.65 -17.36
C ASP A 133 -24.33 -10.08 -16.21
N VAL A 134 -24.10 -9.59 -14.99
CA VAL A 134 -24.87 -9.97 -13.79
C VAL A 134 -26.06 -9.04 -13.52
N ARG A 135 -26.12 -7.86 -14.15
CA ARG A 135 -27.24 -6.92 -14.00
C ARG A 135 -28.50 -7.45 -14.68
N THR A 136 -29.62 -7.37 -13.97
CA THR A 136 -30.94 -7.62 -14.55
C THR A 136 -31.31 -6.50 -15.52
N PRO A 137 -31.86 -6.81 -16.72
CA PRO A 137 -32.32 -5.79 -17.65
C PRO A 137 -33.34 -4.85 -16.99
N GLY A 138 -33.03 -3.56 -16.91
CA GLY A 138 -33.91 -2.51 -16.36
C GLY A 138 -33.41 -1.85 -15.07
N ASP A 139 -32.42 -2.42 -14.39
CA ASP A 139 -31.86 -1.83 -13.18
C ASP A 139 -30.69 -0.88 -13.51
N ARG A 140 -31.03 0.37 -13.83
CA ARG A 140 -30.05 1.43 -14.12
C ARG A 140 -29.41 2.05 -12.87
N ASN A 141 -29.95 1.73 -11.68
CA ASN A 141 -29.52 2.30 -10.40
C ASN A 141 -28.70 1.32 -9.55
N ALA A 142 -28.41 0.13 -10.08
CA ALA A 142 -27.52 -0.85 -9.47
C ALA A 142 -26.12 -0.24 -9.29
N ILE A 143 -25.88 0.27 -8.08
CA ILE A 143 -24.62 0.79 -7.56
C ILE A 143 -23.51 -0.24 -7.87
N GLU A 144 -22.29 0.22 -8.16
CA GLU A 144 -21.09 -0.63 -8.06
C GLU A 144 -21.23 -1.41 -6.73
N GLY A 145 -21.23 -2.74 -6.78
CA GLY A 145 -21.70 -3.56 -5.65
C GLY A 145 -21.15 -3.09 -4.31
N GLU A 146 -21.97 -3.16 -3.26
CA GLU A 146 -21.58 -2.64 -1.95
C GLU A 146 -20.38 -3.42 -1.41
N LEU A 147 -19.31 -2.70 -1.05
CA LEU A 147 -18.11 -3.29 -0.49
C LEU A 147 -18.39 -3.87 0.89
N VAL A 148 -18.27 -5.19 1.02
CA VAL A 148 -18.40 -5.90 2.30
C VAL A 148 -17.03 -5.88 2.98
N ALA A 149 -16.70 -4.77 3.65
CA ALA A 149 -15.36 -4.51 4.18
C ALA A 149 -14.85 -5.62 5.12
N HIS A 150 -15.72 -6.15 5.99
CA HIS A 150 -15.35 -7.21 6.95
C HIS A 150 -15.06 -8.57 6.30
N ALA A 151 -15.51 -8.79 5.06
CA ALA A 151 -15.24 -10.00 4.28
C ALA A 151 -14.10 -9.79 3.26
N SER A 152 -13.57 -8.57 3.16
CA SER A 152 -12.46 -8.20 2.29
C SER A 152 -11.15 -8.24 3.09
N HIS A 153 -10.06 -8.73 2.49
CA HIS A 153 -8.80 -8.91 3.21
C HIS A 153 -7.58 -8.93 2.27
N PRO A 154 -6.37 -8.61 2.78
CA PRO A 154 -5.14 -8.85 2.05
C PRO A 154 -4.93 -10.36 1.82
N GLY A 155 -4.29 -10.70 0.71
CA GLY A 155 -4.02 -12.08 0.30
C GLY A 155 -5.13 -12.69 -0.57
N ILE A 156 -4.92 -13.95 -0.93
CA ILE A 156 -5.85 -14.78 -1.71
C ILE A 156 -6.47 -15.78 -0.72
N PRO A 157 -7.80 -15.97 -0.70
CA PRO A 157 -8.42 -16.99 0.12
C PRO A 157 -7.91 -18.39 -0.26
N ALA A 158 -8.11 -19.36 0.65
CA ALA A 158 -7.90 -20.78 0.35
C ALA A 158 -8.64 -21.18 -0.96
N PRO A 159 -8.20 -22.26 -1.66
CA PRO A 159 -8.75 -22.64 -2.95
C PRO A 159 -10.28 -22.61 -2.98
N GLY A 160 -10.85 -21.79 -3.86
CA GLY A 160 -12.28 -21.48 -3.92
C GLY A 160 -12.65 -20.76 -5.21
N SER A 161 -13.93 -20.42 -5.38
CA SER A 161 -14.41 -19.67 -6.55
C SER A 161 -14.29 -18.17 -6.30
N TYR A 162 -13.26 -17.54 -6.85
CA TYR A 162 -13.09 -16.08 -6.90
C TYR A 162 -12.75 -15.65 -8.32
N ASN A 163 -13.03 -14.39 -8.65
CA ASN A 163 -12.69 -13.77 -9.92
C ASN A 163 -11.30 -13.13 -9.80
N ASP A 164 -10.26 -13.77 -10.33
CA ASP A 164 -8.90 -13.22 -10.31
C ASP A 164 -8.71 -12.22 -11.46
N LEU A 165 -8.66 -10.94 -11.12
CA LEU A 165 -8.51 -9.84 -12.06
C LEU A 165 -7.11 -9.24 -12.08
N ARG A 166 -6.17 -9.79 -11.30
CA ARG A 166 -4.77 -9.35 -11.29
C ARG A 166 -4.10 -9.34 -12.66
N PRO A 167 -4.32 -10.35 -13.54
CA PRO A 167 -3.73 -10.33 -14.90
C PRO A 167 -4.19 -9.14 -15.75
N HIS A 168 -5.37 -8.57 -15.45
CA HIS A 168 -5.95 -7.46 -16.21
C HIS A 168 -5.41 -6.09 -15.77
N GLN A 169 -4.68 -6.01 -14.63
CA GLN A 169 -4.08 -4.77 -14.15
C GLN A 169 -2.74 -4.44 -14.82
N SER A 170 -2.07 -5.45 -15.37
CA SER A 170 -0.73 -5.30 -15.98
C SER A 170 -0.76 -5.22 -17.51
N ALA A 171 -1.92 -5.29 -18.16
CA ALA A 171 -2.02 -5.26 -19.61
C ALA A 171 -1.95 -3.81 -20.14
N PRO A 172 -0.91 -3.42 -20.89
CA PRO A 172 -0.88 -2.13 -21.56
C PRO A 172 -1.83 -2.22 -22.76
N GLY A 173 -2.97 -1.52 -22.67
CA GLY A 173 -3.90 -1.40 -23.78
C GLY A 173 -4.78 -2.63 -23.99
N GLY A 174 -5.91 -2.67 -23.28
CA GLY A 174 -7.22 -3.02 -23.86
C GLY A 174 -7.40 -4.31 -24.65
N ALA A 175 -6.50 -5.30 -24.56
CA ALA A 175 -6.74 -6.60 -25.15
C ALA A 175 -7.86 -7.29 -24.35
N PRO A 176 -8.95 -7.76 -25.00
CA PRO A 176 -9.99 -8.49 -24.32
C PRO A 176 -9.43 -9.84 -23.88
N ALA A 177 -8.98 -9.92 -22.63
CA ALA A 177 -8.81 -11.19 -21.97
C ALA A 177 -10.16 -11.92 -21.90
N PRO A 178 -10.17 -13.27 -21.90
CA PRO A 178 -11.40 -14.05 -21.96
C PRO A 178 -12.35 -13.59 -20.88
N ALA A 179 -13.60 -13.33 -21.27
CA ALA A 179 -14.65 -12.85 -20.38
C ALA A 179 -14.65 -13.69 -19.10
N VAL A 180 -14.45 -13.04 -17.96
CA VAL A 180 -14.69 -13.65 -16.64
C VAL A 180 -16.18 -13.87 -16.55
N ARG A 181 -16.63 -15.01 -17.08
CA ARG A 181 -18.02 -15.44 -16.95
C ARG A 181 -18.25 -15.65 -15.46
N ALA A 182 -19.24 -14.95 -14.92
CA ALA A 182 -19.76 -15.25 -13.60
C ALA A 182 -20.02 -16.77 -13.53
N PRO A 183 -19.43 -17.51 -12.57
CA PRO A 183 -19.81 -18.89 -12.36
C PRO A 183 -21.32 -18.88 -12.10
N ARG A 184 -22.09 -19.54 -12.98
CA ARG A 184 -23.52 -19.70 -12.77
C ARG A 184 -23.70 -20.33 -11.38
N PRO A 185 -24.52 -19.74 -10.49
CA PRO A 185 -24.84 -20.39 -9.23
C PRO A 185 -25.34 -21.79 -9.56
N ALA A 186 -24.75 -22.80 -8.92
CA ALA A 186 -25.12 -24.18 -9.14
C ALA A 186 -26.63 -24.30 -8.91
N ALA A 187 -27.38 -24.57 -9.99
CA ALA A 187 -28.80 -24.81 -9.89
C ALA A 187 -29.01 -25.90 -8.84
N ARG A 188 -29.74 -25.57 -7.76
CA ARG A 188 -30.17 -26.55 -6.77
C ARG A 188 -30.84 -27.70 -7.53
N ARG A 189 -30.26 -28.91 -7.45
CA ARG A 189 -30.95 -30.13 -7.87
C ARG A 189 -32.31 -30.17 -7.17
N PRO A 190 -33.41 -30.43 -7.89
CA PRO A 190 -34.71 -30.60 -7.25
C PRO A 190 -34.61 -31.78 -6.29
N ARG A 191 -34.87 -31.51 -5.00
CA ARG A 191 -35.11 -32.57 -4.00
C ARG A 191 -36.38 -33.28 -4.43
N GLY A 192 -36.25 -34.51 -4.92
CA GLY A 192 -37.40 -35.36 -5.20
C GLY A 192 -38.27 -35.56 -3.96
N PRO A 193 -39.58 -35.79 -4.14
CA PRO A 193 -40.51 -35.93 -3.04
C PRO A 193 -40.21 -37.21 -2.25
N ARG A 194 -40.30 -37.13 -0.92
CA ARG A 194 -40.50 -38.27 -0.03
C ARG A 194 -41.90 -38.19 0.53
#